data_AF-A0A2D9VEB4-F1
#
_entry.id   AF-A0A2D9VEB4-F1
#
_cell.length_a   1.000
_cell.length_b   1.000
_cell.length_c   1.000
_cell.angle_alpha   90.00
_cell.angle_beta   90.00
_cell.angle_gamma   90.00
#
_symmetry.space_group_name_H-M   'P 1'
#
loop_
_entity.id
_entity.type
_entity.pdbx_description
1 polymer ?
#
loop_
_entity_poly.entity_id
_entity_poly.type
_entity_poly.pdbx_seq_one_letter_code
_entity_poly.pdbx_strand_id
1 'polypeptide(L)'
;MGVLNYLLAGVLGYLMLIGLKDKEPPNVSIKFPKNGYEFRSLKQISVLATDNKGIKSVTYVIDNEVYHIEDSQNPMKNIWNPCKLSPGKHTLMVEVSDFAKLQSQSEIIEFYISDDLKADCNGDCDGKATIDKCNVCSGGNTGHVENSDIDCNGDCFGGAIIDECEICSGGNTNKVKNADLDCTGTCFGNAFLDECGVCSGGNTGHVENSDRDCNGDCFGEAIVDECGICSGGNTNKIKNVDLDCSNTCFGSAFLDECGVCSGGNTEHIENSD
;
A
#
# COMPACT_ATOMS: atom_id res chain seq x y z
N MET A 1 -8.14 12.97 -91.93
CA MET A 1 -8.76 13.27 -90.62
C MET A 1 -8.10 12.56 -89.41
N GLY A 2 -7.10 11.69 -89.59
CA GLY A 2 -6.54 10.92 -88.45
C GLY A 2 -5.42 11.58 -87.63
N VAL A 3 -4.66 12.52 -88.18
CA VAL A 3 -3.42 13.03 -87.53
C VAL A 3 -3.70 14.13 -86.49
N LEU A 4 -4.75 14.93 -86.69
CA LEU A 4 -5.12 16.02 -85.78
C LEU A 4 -5.63 15.51 -84.42
N ASN A 5 -6.24 14.31 -84.39
CA ASN A 5 -6.78 13.70 -83.17
C ASN A 5 -5.69 13.15 -82.23
N TYR A 6 -4.58 12.64 -82.77
CA TYR A 6 -3.46 12.15 -81.94
C TYR A 6 -2.65 13.28 -81.32
N LEU A 7 -2.50 14.42 -82.02
CA LEU A 7 -1.89 15.62 -81.45
C LEU A 7 -2.75 16.21 -80.33
N LEU A 8 -4.08 16.27 -80.50
CA LEU A 8 -4.98 16.76 -79.45
C LEU A 8 -5.00 15.84 -78.22
N ALA A 9 -5.02 14.50 -78.42
CA ALA A 9 -4.99 13.53 -77.33
C ALA A 9 -3.64 13.47 -76.60
N GLY A 10 -2.52 13.63 -77.32
CA GLY A 10 -1.18 13.76 -76.72
C GLY A 10 -1.01 15.05 -75.93
N VAL A 11 -1.56 16.16 -76.43
CA VAL A 11 -1.55 17.46 -75.73
C VAL A 11 -2.49 17.43 -74.51
N LEU A 12 -3.69 16.84 -74.59
CA LEU A 12 -4.57 16.65 -73.43
C LEU A 12 -3.98 15.69 -72.38
N GLY A 13 -3.38 14.58 -72.81
CA GLY A 13 -2.71 13.62 -71.90
C GLY A 13 -1.49 14.22 -71.23
N TYR A 14 -0.70 15.01 -71.95
CA TYR A 14 0.43 15.76 -71.39
C TYR A 14 -0.07 16.87 -70.45
N LEU A 15 -1.11 17.63 -70.81
CA LEU A 15 -1.73 18.64 -69.93
C LEU A 15 -2.31 18.03 -68.64
N MET A 16 -2.93 16.84 -68.70
CA MET A 16 -3.37 16.12 -67.49
C MET A 16 -2.20 15.67 -66.61
N LEU A 17 -1.11 15.17 -67.21
CA LEU A 17 0.09 14.74 -66.47
C LEU A 17 0.82 15.92 -65.81
N ILE A 18 0.84 17.11 -66.42
CA ILE A 18 1.46 18.31 -65.83
C ILE A 18 0.61 18.85 -64.67
N GLY A 19 -0.72 18.80 -64.77
CA GLY A 19 -1.62 19.28 -63.71
C GLY A 19 -1.63 18.42 -62.44
N LEU A 20 -1.13 17.18 -62.52
CA LEU A 20 -1.00 16.28 -61.37
C LEU A 20 0.36 16.38 -60.67
N LYS A 21 1.39 16.88 -61.36
CA LYS A 21 2.74 17.00 -60.79
C LYS A 21 2.85 18.27 -59.98
N ASP A 22 3.12 18.09 -58.69
CA ASP A 22 3.36 19.20 -57.78
C ASP A 22 4.64 19.98 -58.12
N LYS A 23 4.57 21.29 -57.94
CA LYS A 23 5.62 22.28 -58.21
C LYS A 23 5.66 23.40 -57.17
N GLU A 24 4.70 23.47 -56.26
CA GLU A 24 4.60 24.55 -55.28
C GLU A 24 5.28 24.06 -53.99
N PRO A 25 6.32 24.75 -53.50
CA PRO A 25 6.91 24.36 -52.22
C PRO A 25 5.92 24.57 -51.07
N PRO A 26 6.02 23.76 -50.00
CA PRO A 26 5.20 23.91 -48.82
C PRO A 26 5.43 25.28 -48.14
N ASN A 27 4.46 25.74 -47.35
CA ASN A 27 4.60 26.90 -46.47
C ASN A 27 4.67 26.46 -45.01
N VAL A 28 5.48 27.12 -44.20
CA VAL A 28 5.64 26.83 -42.77
C VAL A 28 5.68 28.10 -41.92
N SER A 29 5.03 28.06 -40.75
CA SER A 29 5.15 29.10 -39.73
C SER A 29 5.11 28.52 -38.32
N ILE A 30 6.03 28.97 -37.47
CA ILE A 30 6.03 28.62 -36.05
C ILE A 30 4.97 29.49 -35.35
N LYS A 31 3.94 28.85 -34.80
CA LYS A 31 2.90 29.54 -34.02
C LYS A 31 3.35 29.73 -32.58
N PHE A 32 4.07 28.76 -32.03
CA PHE A 32 4.66 28.80 -30.70
C PHE A 32 5.90 27.87 -30.65
N PRO A 33 6.99 28.25 -29.95
CA PRO A 33 7.19 29.48 -29.18
C PRO A 33 7.25 30.75 -30.04
N LYS A 34 7.16 31.92 -29.40
CA LYS A 34 7.46 33.21 -30.04
C LYS A 34 8.93 33.56 -29.80
N ASN A 35 9.50 34.42 -30.63
CA ASN A 35 10.87 34.90 -30.41
C ASN A 35 11.01 35.54 -29.02
N GLY A 36 11.99 35.08 -28.24
CA GLY A 36 12.23 35.47 -26.85
C GLY A 36 11.35 34.76 -25.81
N TYR A 37 10.54 33.76 -26.19
CA TYR A 37 9.72 33.02 -25.23
C TYR A 37 10.57 32.18 -24.28
N GLU A 38 10.17 32.12 -23.01
CA GLU A 38 10.82 31.30 -21.99
C GLU A 38 9.90 30.17 -21.52
N PHE A 39 10.36 28.94 -21.66
CA PHE A 39 9.69 27.77 -21.08
C PHE A 39 9.95 27.72 -19.57
N ARG A 40 8.88 27.93 -18.81
CA ARG A 40 8.81 27.73 -17.36
C ARG A 40 7.93 26.54 -16.97
N SER A 41 7.33 25.88 -17.96
CA SER A 41 6.46 24.71 -17.83
C SER A 41 6.45 23.91 -19.13
N LEU A 42 5.90 22.69 -19.09
CA LEU A 42 5.67 21.89 -20.30
C LEU A 42 4.58 22.54 -21.17
N LYS A 43 5.00 23.16 -22.28
CA LYS A 43 4.10 23.66 -23.32
C LYS A 43 4.53 23.15 -24.68
N GLN A 44 3.57 22.71 -25.49
CA GLN A 44 3.86 22.08 -26.77
C GLN A 44 4.29 23.09 -27.83
N ILE A 45 5.32 22.74 -28.62
CA ILE A 45 5.64 23.47 -29.86
C ILE A 45 4.46 23.33 -30.82
N SER A 46 4.11 24.43 -31.49
CA SER A 46 3.01 24.47 -32.45
C SER A 46 3.48 25.07 -33.77
N VAL A 47 3.40 24.27 -34.84
CA VAL A 47 3.78 24.62 -36.20
C VAL A 47 2.56 24.52 -37.10
N LEU A 48 2.43 25.46 -38.04
CA LEU A 48 1.50 25.36 -39.16
C LEU A 48 2.29 25.11 -40.44
N ALA A 49 2.11 23.93 -41.03
CA ALA A 49 2.64 23.55 -42.33
C ALA A 49 1.48 23.31 -43.30
N THR A 50 1.54 23.90 -44.49
CA THR A 50 0.48 23.80 -45.50
C THR A 50 1.08 23.65 -46.89
N ASP A 51 0.46 22.82 -47.70
CA ASP A 51 0.85 22.60 -49.09
C ASP A 51 -0.39 22.25 -49.93
N ASN A 52 -0.35 22.51 -51.24
CA ASN A 52 -1.48 22.27 -52.15
C ASN A 52 -1.70 20.77 -52.47
N LYS A 53 -0.70 19.91 -52.27
CA LYS A 53 -0.75 18.45 -52.48
C LYS A 53 -0.39 17.64 -51.23
N GLY A 54 0.07 18.28 -50.17
CA GLY A 54 0.18 17.73 -48.83
C GLY A 54 1.61 17.64 -48.32
N ILE A 55 1.75 17.63 -46.99
CA ILE A 55 3.05 17.59 -46.31
C ILE A 55 3.49 16.15 -46.11
N LYS A 56 4.75 15.86 -46.43
CA LYS A 56 5.36 14.56 -46.18
C LYS A 56 6.01 14.49 -44.80
N SER A 57 6.76 15.52 -44.40
CA SER A 57 7.44 15.57 -43.11
C SER A 57 7.70 16.98 -42.62
N VAL A 58 7.78 17.15 -41.30
CA VAL A 58 8.16 18.39 -40.62
C VAL A 58 9.39 18.10 -39.75
N THR A 59 10.52 18.73 -40.04
CA THR A 59 11.78 18.56 -39.30
C THR A 59 11.97 19.74 -38.35
N TYR A 60 12.13 19.43 -37.06
CA TYR A 60 12.41 20.39 -36.01
C TYR A 60 13.91 20.42 -35.74
N VAL A 61 14.53 21.57 -35.94
CA VAL A 61 15.97 21.80 -35.74
C VAL A 61 16.15 22.72 -34.54
N ILE A 62 16.83 22.23 -33.50
CA ILE A 62 17.14 22.99 -32.28
C ILE A 62 18.65 23.11 -32.19
N ASP A 63 19.15 24.33 -32.01
CA ASP A 63 20.60 24.63 -31.95
C ASP A 63 21.40 24.08 -33.14
N ASN A 64 20.80 24.18 -34.32
CA ASN A 64 21.34 23.65 -35.58
C ASN A 64 21.46 22.11 -35.64
N GLU A 65 20.89 21.39 -34.68
CA GLU A 65 20.80 19.92 -34.70
C GLU A 65 19.36 19.46 -34.92
N VAL A 66 19.19 18.37 -35.67
CA VAL A 66 17.85 17.79 -35.89
C VAL A 66 17.37 17.18 -34.57
N TYR A 67 16.38 17.81 -33.96
CA TYR A 67 15.74 17.33 -32.74
C TYR A 67 14.73 16.23 -33.06
N HIS A 68 13.91 16.43 -34.09
CA HIS A 68 12.83 15.50 -34.45
C HIS A 68 12.40 15.62 -35.90
N ILE A 69 11.95 14.51 -36.49
CA ILE A 69 11.25 14.49 -37.78
C ILE A 69 9.85 13.94 -37.55
N GLU A 70 8.86 14.80 -37.73
CA GLU A 70 7.45 14.49 -37.59
C GLU A 70 6.84 13.98 -38.89
N ASP A 71 6.05 12.91 -38.76
CA ASP A 71 5.18 12.34 -39.78
C ASP A 71 3.87 11.82 -39.15
N SER A 72 3.05 11.12 -39.92
CA SER A 72 1.74 10.62 -39.45
C SER A 72 1.81 9.55 -38.35
N GLN A 73 2.96 8.89 -38.16
CA GLN A 73 3.18 7.87 -37.15
C GLN A 73 3.96 8.42 -35.94
N ASN A 74 4.71 9.51 -36.13
CA ASN A 74 5.65 10.04 -35.13
C ASN A 74 5.42 11.54 -34.84
N PRO A 75 4.28 11.92 -34.22
CA PRO A 75 3.92 13.33 -34.03
C PRO A 75 4.81 14.01 -32.97
N MET A 76 5.16 15.27 -33.21
CA MET A 76 6.08 16.04 -32.34
C MET A 76 5.58 16.14 -30.90
N LYS A 77 4.26 16.23 -30.70
CA LYS A 77 3.63 16.35 -29.37
C LYS A 77 3.98 15.22 -28.40
N ASN A 78 4.37 14.05 -28.92
CA ASN A 78 4.72 12.88 -28.11
C ASN A 78 6.23 12.83 -27.78
N ILE A 79 7.05 13.60 -28.51
CA ILE A 79 8.51 13.59 -28.39
C ILE A 79 9.00 14.81 -27.60
N TRP A 80 8.35 15.95 -27.81
CA TRP A 80 8.75 17.23 -27.23
C TRP A 80 8.76 17.20 -25.70
N ASN A 81 9.93 17.50 -25.13
CA ASN A 81 10.09 17.75 -23.71
C ASN A 81 11.17 18.84 -23.50
N PRO A 82 10.81 20.06 -23.06
CA PRO A 82 11.75 21.14 -22.86
C PRO A 82 12.75 20.87 -21.73
N CYS A 83 12.41 20.04 -20.74
CA CYS A 83 13.33 19.67 -19.66
C CYS A 83 14.49 18.75 -20.11
N LYS A 84 14.47 18.25 -21.35
CA LYS A 84 15.62 17.53 -21.93
C LYS A 84 16.70 18.46 -22.46
N LEU A 85 16.38 19.75 -22.60
CA LEU A 85 17.34 20.78 -22.99
C LEU A 85 17.95 21.39 -21.72
N SER A 86 19.21 21.82 -21.82
CA SER A 86 19.88 22.56 -20.74
C SER A 86 19.19 23.90 -20.49
N PRO A 87 19.20 24.44 -19.27
CA PRO A 87 18.77 25.82 -19.04
C PRO A 87 19.54 26.83 -19.88
N GLY A 88 18.87 27.93 -20.24
CA GLY A 88 19.44 29.00 -21.04
C GLY A 88 18.85 29.09 -22.45
N LYS A 89 19.66 29.61 -23.37
CA LYS A 89 19.22 30.11 -24.68
C LYS A 89 19.33 29.04 -25.76
N HIS A 90 18.28 28.90 -26.57
CA HIS A 90 18.20 27.96 -27.68
C HIS A 90 17.62 28.61 -28.94
N THR A 91 17.86 28.01 -30.10
CA THR A 91 17.22 28.39 -31.36
C THR A 91 16.28 27.30 -31.86
N LEU A 92 15.19 27.67 -32.52
CA LEU A 92 14.30 26.75 -33.23
C LEU A 92 14.14 27.19 -34.69
N MET A 93 14.36 26.25 -35.60
CA MET A 93 14.02 26.36 -37.02
C MET A 93 13.23 25.12 -37.43
N VAL A 94 12.28 25.30 -38.34
CA VAL A 94 11.46 24.19 -38.84
C VAL A 94 11.60 24.11 -40.35
N GLU A 95 11.94 22.91 -40.83
CA GLU A 95 12.00 22.59 -42.26
C GLU A 95 10.82 21.70 -42.61
N VAL A 96 10.21 21.91 -43.78
CA VAL A 96 9.08 21.11 -44.26
C VAL A 96 9.37 20.59 -45.65
N SER A 97 8.93 19.37 -45.92
CA SER A 97 9.07 18.69 -47.20
C SER A 97 7.73 18.11 -47.62
N ASP A 98 7.37 18.28 -48.89
CA ASP A 98 6.17 17.68 -49.49
C ASP A 98 6.48 16.29 -50.10
N PHE A 99 5.48 15.68 -50.75
CA PHE A 99 5.66 14.38 -51.42
C PHE A 99 6.44 14.46 -52.74
N ALA A 100 6.54 15.64 -53.34
CA ALA A 100 7.37 15.93 -54.52
C ALA A 100 8.84 16.27 -54.18
N LYS A 101 9.17 16.32 -52.88
CA LYS A 101 10.48 16.69 -52.30
C LYS A 101 10.84 18.17 -52.48
N LEU A 102 9.86 19.05 -52.66
CA LEU A 102 10.12 20.49 -52.54
C LEU A 102 10.16 20.85 -51.05
N GLN A 103 10.98 21.85 -50.72
CA GLN A 103 11.28 22.19 -49.33
C GLN A 103 11.11 23.68 -49.09
N SER A 104 10.74 24.01 -47.85
CA SER A 104 10.84 25.35 -47.31
C SER A 104 11.21 25.30 -45.83
N GLN A 105 11.56 26.45 -45.28
CA GLN A 105 11.97 26.59 -43.88
C GLN A 105 11.30 27.81 -43.25
N SER A 106 11.14 27.77 -41.92
CA SER A 106 10.67 28.89 -41.14
C SER A 106 11.78 29.95 -40.94
N GLU A 107 11.40 31.09 -40.37
CA GLU A 107 12.37 31.94 -39.68
C GLU A 107 12.97 31.19 -38.47
N ILE A 108 14.20 31.56 -38.10
CA ILE A 108 14.82 31.12 -36.85
C ILE A 108 14.27 31.97 -35.72
N ILE A 109 13.77 31.33 -34.68
CA ILE A 109 13.38 32.02 -33.45
C ILE A 109 14.31 31.61 -32.31
N GLU A 110 14.54 32.55 -31.40
CA GLU A 110 15.24 32.29 -30.14
C GLU A 110 14.22 32.01 -29.04
N PHE A 111 14.48 31.03 -28.18
CA PHE A 111 13.70 30.75 -26.99
C PHE A 111 14.62 30.39 -25.82
N TYR A 112 14.06 30.34 -24.62
CA TYR A 112 14.81 30.10 -23.39
C TYR A 112 14.19 28.95 -22.60
N ILE A 113 15.03 28.18 -21.91
CA ILE A 113 14.63 27.23 -20.87
C ILE A 113 14.99 27.84 -19.52
N SER A 114 13.99 28.00 -18.66
CA SER A 114 14.19 28.55 -17.32
C SER A 114 15.04 27.61 -16.46
N ASP A 115 15.92 28.16 -15.62
CA ASP A 115 16.72 27.39 -14.66
C ASP A 115 15.85 26.60 -13.66
N ASP A 116 14.65 27.10 -13.39
CA ASP A 116 13.67 26.46 -12.51
C ASP A 116 12.86 25.34 -13.20
N LEU A 117 12.90 25.25 -14.54
CA LEU A 117 12.16 24.21 -15.26
C LEU A 117 12.96 22.91 -15.23
N LYS A 118 12.52 21.97 -14.39
CA LYS A 118 13.15 20.66 -14.21
C LYS A 118 12.10 19.56 -14.28
N ALA A 119 12.58 18.36 -14.62
CA ALA A 119 11.78 17.16 -14.41
C ALA A 119 11.65 16.90 -12.91
N ASP A 120 10.47 16.42 -12.52
CA ASP A 120 10.25 15.91 -11.17
C ASP A 120 10.93 14.55 -10.98
N CYS A 121 10.83 13.94 -9.78
CA CYS A 121 11.51 12.66 -9.54
C CYS A 121 10.96 11.49 -10.39
N ASN A 122 9.79 11.65 -11.02
CA ASN A 122 9.16 10.68 -11.93
C ASN A 122 9.57 10.92 -13.39
N GLY A 123 10.39 11.94 -13.65
CA GLY A 123 10.79 12.33 -15.00
C GLY A 123 9.77 13.20 -15.73
N ASP A 124 8.69 13.62 -15.05
CA ASP A 124 7.67 14.49 -15.62
C ASP A 124 8.17 15.94 -15.60
N CYS A 125 8.27 16.56 -16.79
CA CYS A 125 8.71 17.95 -16.92
C CYS A 125 7.67 18.89 -16.32
N ASP A 126 8.06 19.75 -15.38
CA ASP A 126 7.14 20.56 -14.57
C ASP A 126 6.14 19.69 -13.77
N GLY A 127 6.55 18.46 -13.46
CA GLY A 127 5.80 17.54 -12.62
C GLY A 127 5.84 17.95 -11.14
N LYS A 128 4.98 17.30 -10.35
CA LYS A 128 4.80 17.60 -8.92
C LYS A 128 5.32 16.50 -8.00
N ALA A 129 5.87 15.43 -8.54
CA ALA A 129 6.38 14.34 -7.72
C ALA A 129 7.66 14.76 -7.00
N THR A 130 7.77 14.41 -5.73
CA THR A 130 8.92 14.75 -4.89
C THR A 130 9.47 13.51 -4.22
N ILE A 131 10.76 13.53 -3.90
CA ILE A 131 11.37 12.51 -3.06
C ILE A 131 10.88 12.72 -1.63
N ASP A 132 10.28 11.69 -1.03
CA ASP A 132 9.81 11.72 0.35
C ASP A 132 10.89 11.24 1.35
N LYS A 133 10.51 11.09 2.62
CA LYS A 133 11.46 10.73 3.69
C LYS A 133 12.08 9.34 3.51
N CYS A 134 11.45 8.47 2.72
CA CYS A 134 11.96 7.13 2.42
C CYS A 134 12.78 7.08 1.14
N ASN A 135 13.11 8.24 0.58
CA ASN A 135 13.74 8.38 -0.72
C ASN A 135 12.90 7.78 -1.86
N VAL A 136 11.58 7.67 -1.67
CA VAL A 136 10.64 7.21 -2.70
C VAL A 136 10.12 8.42 -3.46
N CYS A 137 10.02 8.31 -4.77
CA CYS A 137 9.36 9.31 -5.58
C CYS A 137 7.85 9.20 -5.41
N SER A 138 7.26 10.20 -4.74
CA SER A 138 5.86 10.17 -4.30
C SER A 138 5.10 11.42 -4.75
N GLY A 139 3.77 11.33 -4.83
CA GLY A 139 2.90 12.40 -5.32
C GLY A 139 2.87 12.51 -6.85
N GLY A 140 2.30 13.60 -7.38
CA GLY A 140 2.16 13.78 -8.83
C GLY A 140 1.41 12.62 -9.51
N ASN A 141 2.03 12.05 -10.55
CA ASN A 141 1.50 10.90 -11.31
C ASN A 141 2.18 9.56 -10.95
N THR A 142 2.96 9.50 -9.87
CA THR A 142 3.71 8.29 -9.48
C THR A 142 2.80 7.13 -9.06
N GLY A 143 1.58 7.43 -8.61
CA GLY A 143 0.70 6.46 -7.94
C GLY A 143 1.11 6.13 -6.51
N HIS A 144 2.19 6.74 -6.00
CA HIS A 144 2.67 6.59 -4.63
C HIS A 144 2.24 7.77 -3.76
N VAL A 145 1.66 7.49 -2.60
CA VAL A 145 1.26 8.51 -1.62
C VAL A 145 2.48 8.87 -0.79
N GLU A 146 2.65 10.16 -0.50
CA GLU A 146 3.79 10.65 0.26
C GLU A 146 3.90 9.93 1.62
N ASN A 147 5.09 9.39 1.92
CA ASN A 147 5.41 8.69 3.17
C ASN A 147 4.52 7.47 3.44
N SER A 148 3.85 6.89 2.44
CA SER A 148 3.03 5.68 2.62
C SER A 148 3.85 4.44 3.01
N ASP A 149 5.15 4.47 2.74
CA ASP A 149 6.09 3.41 3.10
C ASP A 149 6.59 3.53 4.53
N ILE A 150 6.24 4.59 5.27
CA ILE A 150 6.61 4.76 6.68
C ILE A 150 5.65 3.97 7.56
N ASP A 151 6.20 3.08 8.37
CA ASP A 151 5.45 2.36 9.38
C ASP A 151 5.15 3.24 10.61
N CYS A 152 4.36 2.76 11.57
CA CYS A 152 4.01 3.60 12.73
C CYS A 152 5.20 3.96 13.64
N ASN A 153 6.35 3.28 13.49
CA ASN A 153 7.58 3.52 14.25
C ASN A 153 8.47 4.58 13.57
N GLY A 154 8.06 5.04 12.38
CA GLY A 154 8.85 5.97 11.57
C GLY A 154 9.86 5.28 10.66
N ASP A 155 9.83 3.94 10.57
CA ASP A 155 10.75 3.18 9.74
C ASP A 155 10.22 3.08 8.31
N CYS A 156 11.05 3.48 7.35
CA CYS A 156 10.78 3.30 5.94
C CYS A 156 10.79 1.82 5.57
N PHE A 157 9.73 1.38 4.89
CA PHE A 157 9.44 -0.03 4.56
C PHE A 157 9.43 -0.92 5.81
N GLY A 158 9.07 -0.33 6.95
CA GLY A 158 9.01 -1.02 8.23
C GLY A 158 7.78 -1.91 8.37
N GLY A 159 7.81 -2.77 9.39
CA GLY A 159 6.75 -3.75 9.67
C GLY A 159 5.93 -3.44 10.92
N ALA A 160 6.17 -2.31 11.59
CA ALA A 160 5.41 -1.93 12.76
C ALA A 160 4.01 -1.46 12.36
N ILE A 161 3.00 -1.92 13.09
CA ILE A 161 1.61 -1.57 12.84
C ILE A 161 0.97 -1.04 14.11
N ILE A 162 -0.02 -0.16 13.94
CA ILE A 162 -0.91 0.21 15.02
C ILE A 162 -1.76 -1.02 15.36
N ASP A 163 -1.69 -1.44 16.62
CA ASP A 163 -2.44 -2.59 17.13
C ASP A 163 -3.80 -2.20 17.74
N GLU A 164 -4.49 -3.14 18.38
CA GLU A 164 -5.84 -2.92 18.92
C GLU A 164 -5.87 -1.89 20.07
N CYS A 165 -4.73 -1.62 20.70
CA CYS A 165 -4.60 -0.61 21.75
C CYS A 165 -4.11 0.74 21.23
N GLU A 166 -4.13 0.94 19.91
CA GLU A 166 -3.59 2.12 19.23
C GLU A 166 -2.09 2.31 19.48
N ILE A 167 -1.38 1.25 19.86
CA ILE A 167 0.06 1.28 20.12
C ILE A 167 0.76 0.80 18.86
N CYS A 168 1.81 1.52 18.49
CA CYS A 168 2.70 1.04 17.46
C CYS A 168 3.51 -0.16 17.97
N SER A 169 3.26 -1.34 17.39
CA SER A 169 3.81 -2.63 17.82
C SER A 169 4.33 -3.46 16.64
N GLY A 170 5.25 -4.40 16.90
CA GLY A 170 5.95 -5.16 15.87
C GLY A 170 7.12 -4.40 15.23
N GLY A 171 7.69 -4.94 14.14
CA GLY A 171 8.85 -4.33 13.48
C GLY A 171 10.01 -4.05 14.45
N ASN A 172 10.56 -2.85 14.42
CA ASN A 172 11.66 -2.42 15.29
C ASN A 172 11.21 -1.69 16.58
N THR A 173 9.91 -1.74 16.92
CA THR A 173 9.39 -1.07 18.14
C THR A 173 9.86 -1.74 19.43
N ASN A 174 10.36 -2.99 19.35
CA ASN A 174 10.57 -3.90 20.48
C ASN A 174 9.31 -4.20 21.30
N LYS A 175 8.12 -3.90 20.75
CA LYS A 175 6.83 -4.22 21.37
C LYS A 175 6.18 -5.39 20.66
N VAL A 176 5.72 -6.36 21.43
CA VAL A 176 4.92 -7.47 20.90
C VAL A 176 3.51 -6.93 20.66
N LYS A 177 2.96 -7.26 19.47
CA LYS A 177 1.58 -6.87 19.12
C LYS A 177 0.62 -7.31 20.22
N ASN A 178 -0.29 -6.41 20.62
CA ASN A 178 -1.35 -6.70 21.58
C ASN A 178 -0.85 -7.12 22.98
N ALA A 179 0.42 -6.85 23.33
CA ALA A 179 0.96 -7.18 24.65
C ALA A 179 0.31 -6.41 25.79
N ASP A 180 -0.28 -5.25 25.48
CA ASP A 180 -1.00 -4.41 26.42
C ASP A 180 -2.47 -4.85 26.60
N LEU A 181 -2.98 -5.82 25.82
CA LEU A 181 -4.32 -6.38 26.06
C LEU A 181 -4.27 -7.38 27.22
N ASP A 182 -5.22 -7.21 28.13
CA ASP A 182 -5.54 -8.21 29.13
C ASP A 182 -6.37 -9.36 28.52
N CYS A 183 -6.64 -10.43 29.28
CA CYS A 183 -7.38 -11.58 28.72
C CYS A 183 -8.86 -11.29 28.38
N THR A 184 -9.41 -10.14 28.76
CA THR A 184 -10.74 -9.68 28.32
C THR A 184 -10.71 -8.87 27.02
N GLY A 185 -9.52 -8.61 26.49
CA GLY A 185 -9.33 -7.69 25.38
C GLY A 185 -9.36 -6.22 25.81
N THR A 186 -9.17 -5.92 27.10
CA THR A 186 -9.08 -4.54 27.58
C THR A 186 -7.62 -4.09 27.55
N CYS A 187 -7.35 -3.02 26.81
CA CYS A 187 -6.04 -2.38 26.79
C CYS A 187 -5.64 -1.84 28.16
N PHE A 188 -4.44 -2.16 28.60
CA PHE A 188 -3.90 -1.87 29.94
C PHE A 188 -4.81 -2.37 31.07
N GLY A 189 -5.57 -3.44 30.81
CA GLY A 189 -6.41 -4.08 31.80
C GLY A 189 -5.62 -4.93 32.79
N ASN A 190 -6.29 -5.35 33.85
CA ASN A 190 -5.68 -6.14 34.94
C ASN A 190 -6.15 -7.60 34.96
N ALA A 191 -6.97 -8.04 33.98
CA ALA A 191 -7.41 -9.42 33.92
C ALA A 191 -6.31 -10.33 33.35
N PHE A 192 -6.11 -11.50 33.96
CA PHE A 192 -5.07 -12.45 33.55
C PHE A 192 -5.64 -13.87 33.47
N LEU A 193 -4.99 -14.73 32.69
CA LEU A 193 -5.31 -16.16 32.70
C LEU A 193 -4.79 -16.77 33.99
N ASP A 194 -5.66 -17.39 34.77
CA ASP A 194 -5.28 -18.14 35.96
C ASP A 194 -4.79 -19.57 35.61
N GLU A 195 -4.54 -20.40 36.63
CA GLU A 195 -4.02 -21.77 36.43
C GLU A 195 -4.98 -22.68 35.67
N CYS A 196 -6.27 -22.33 35.62
CA CYS A 196 -7.29 -23.04 34.87
C CYS A 196 -7.46 -22.52 33.44
N GLY A 197 -6.66 -21.51 33.06
CA GLY A 197 -6.80 -20.83 31.77
C GLY A 197 -8.06 -19.98 31.68
N VAL A 198 -8.69 -19.64 32.82
CA VAL A 198 -9.84 -18.75 32.88
C VAL A 198 -9.36 -17.32 33.07
N CYS A 199 -9.98 -16.40 32.37
CA CYS A 199 -9.69 -14.98 32.52
C CYS A 199 -10.26 -14.47 33.86
N SER A 200 -9.36 -14.16 34.78
CA SER A 200 -9.65 -13.84 36.19
C SER A 200 -9.10 -12.47 36.60
N GLY A 201 -9.67 -11.89 37.66
CA GLY A 201 -9.28 -10.57 38.16
C GLY A 201 -9.82 -9.39 37.33
N GLY A 202 -9.39 -8.17 37.67
CA GLY A 202 -9.84 -6.95 36.99
C GLY A 202 -11.37 -6.81 36.97
N ASN A 203 -11.93 -6.70 35.76
CA ASN A 203 -13.37 -6.53 35.52
C ASN A 203 -14.10 -7.82 35.10
N THR A 204 -13.44 -8.99 35.16
CA THR A 204 -14.06 -10.26 34.69
C THR A 204 -15.21 -10.70 35.58
N GLY A 205 -15.25 -10.23 36.83
CA GLY A 205 -16.15 -10.77 37.86
C GLY A 205 -15.76 -12.18 38.32
N HIS A 206 -14.63 -12.70 37.85
CA HIS A 206 -14.13 -14.04 38.14
C HIS A 206 -12.94 -13.93 39.11
N VAL A 207 -13.00 -14.68 40.20
CA VAL A 207 -11.94 -14.69 41.21
C VAL A 207 -10.86 -15.68 40.75
N GLU A 208 -9.60 -15.29 40.93
CA GLU A 208 -8.47 -16.16 40.58
C GLU A 208 -8.63 -17.56 41.18
N ASN A 209 -8.51 -18.59 40.34
CA ASN A 209 -8.54 -19.99 40.74
C ASN A 209 -9.84 -20.43 41.46
N SER A 210 -10.95 -19.69 41.33
CA SER A 210 -12.23 -20.09 41.96
C SER A 210 -12.83 -21.36 41.36
N ASP A 211 -12.39 -21.76 40.17
CA ASP A 211 -12.78 -23.02 39.53
C ASP A 211 -11.99 -24.23 40.04
N ARG A 212 -10.95 -24.02 40.86
CA ARG A 212 -10.17 -25.13 41.41
C ARG A 212 -10.92 -25.77 42.56
N ASP A 213 -11.01 -27.08 42.51
CA ASP A 213 -11.49 -27.88 43.63
C ASP A 213 -10.40 -27.96 44.73
N CYS A 214 -10.70 -28.59 45.86
CA CYS A 214 -9.73 -28.66 46.95
C CYS A 214 -8.49 -29.53 46.64
N ASN A 215 -8.53 -30.35 45.58
CA ASN A 215 -7.43 -31.17 45.10
C ASN A 215 -6.54 -30.40 44.13
N GLY A 216 -6.94 -29.17 43.79
CA GLY A 216 -6.27 -28.29 42.84
C GLY A 216 -6.65 -28.57 41.39
N ASP A 217 -7.65 -29.43 41.14
CA ASP A 217 -8.13 -29.75 39.80
C ASP A 217 -9.08 -28.64 39.33
N CYS A 218 -8.78 -28.09 38.16
CA CYS A 218 -9.64 -27.10 37.51
C CYS A 218 -10.97 -27.72 37.10
N PHE A 219 -12.06 -27.07 37.48
CA PHE A 219 -13.43 -27.55 37.33
C PHE A 219 -13.65 -28.95 37.95
N GLY A 220 -12.90 -29.26 39.00
CA GLY A 220 -12.99 -30.53 39.72
C GLY A 220 -14.16 -30.60 40.70
N GLU A 221 -14.42 -31.80 41.22
CA GLU A 221 -15.54 -32.08 42.12
C GLU A 221 -15.10 -32.37 43.57
N ALA A 222 -13.79 -32.33 43.88
CA ALA A 222 -13.32 -32.59 45.22
C ALA A 222 -13.67 -31.42 46.16
N ILE A 223 -14.25 -31.75 47.32
CA ILE A 223 -14.69 -30.75 48.30
C ILE A 223 -14.02 -31.04 49.64
N VAL A 224 -13.68 -29.98 50.37
CA VAL A 224 -13.24 -30.09 51.76
C VAL A 224 -14.38 -30.64 52.58
N ASP A 225 -14.19 -31.82 53.15
CA ASP A 225 -15.18 -32.49 53.96
C ASP A 225 -15.19 -31.99 55.41
N GLU A 226 -16.02 -32.59 56.27
CA GLU A 226 -16.22 -32.13 57.65
C GLU A 226 -14.94 -32.21 58.50
N CYS A 227 -13.97 -33.03 58.08
CA CYS A 227 -12.69 -33.18 58.73
C CYS A 227 -11.61 -32.26 58.19
N GLY A 228 -11.97 -31.34 57.29
CA GLY A 228 -11.01 -30.47 56.63
C GLY A 228 -10.17 -31.20 55.58
N ILE A 229 -10.56 -32.42 55.19
CA ILE A 229 -9.82 -33.22 54.22
C ILE A 229 -10.45 -33.03 52.86
N CYS A 230 -9.62 -32.79 51.86
CA CYS A 230 -10.10 -32.79 50.50
C CYS A 230 -10.48 -34.20 50.05
N SER A 231 -11.77 -34.42 49.75
CA SER A 231 -12.34 -35.74 49.44
C SER A 231 -13.29 -35.67 48.23
N GLY A 232 -13.45 -36.79 47.51
CA GLY A 232 -14.20 -36.83 46.24
C GLY A 232 -13.34 -36.51 45.01
N GLY A 233 -13.95 -36.42 43.83
CA GLY A 233 -13.23 -36.16 42.57
C GLY A 233 -12.05 -37.13 42.33
N ASN A 234 -10.89 -36.59 41.94
CA ASN A 234 -9.68 -37.37 41.69
C ASN A 234 -8.77 -37.56 42.92
N THR A 235 -9.23 -37.21 44.13
CA THR A 235 -8.44 -37.37 45.37
C THR A 235 -8.18 -38.83 45.73
N ASN A 236 -8.96 -39.76 45.16
CA ASN A 236 -9.08 -41.16 45.59
C ASN A 236 -9.52 -41.33 47.05
N LYS A 237 -10.09 -40.29 47.67
CA LYS A 237 -10.63 -40.32 49.03
C LYS A 237 -12.15 -40.29 48.99
N ILE A 238 -12.77 -41.13 49.81
CA ILE A 238 -14.21 -41.14 50.01
C ILE A 238 -14.56 -40.06 51.04
N LYS A 239 -15.57 -39.25 50.74
CA LYS A 239 -16.04 -38.18 51.64
C LYS A 239 -16.34 -38.73 53.03
N ASN A 240 -15.88 -38.04 54.08
CA ASN A 240 -16.16 -38.35 55.47
C ASN A 240 -15.71 -39.77 55.91
N VAL A 241 -14.80 -40.43 55.18
CA VAL A 241 -14.26 -41.74 55.59
C VAL A 241 -13.49 -41.66 56.92
N ASP A 242 -12.96 -40.48 57.22
CA ASP A 242 -12.24 -40.19 58.46
C ASP A 242 -13.18 -39.84 59.63
N LEU A 243 -14.51 -39.77 59.42
CA LEU A 243 -15.47 -39.69 60.52
C LEU A 243 -15.68 -41.06 61.15
N ASP A 244 -15.55 -41.11 62.47
CA ASP A 244 -16.03 -42.24 63.25
C ASP A 244 -17.57 -42.19 63.37
N CYS A 245 -18.22 -43.22 63.92
CA CYS A 245 -19.69 -43.24 63.98
C CYS A 245 -20.31 -42.16 64.90
N SER A 246 -19.47 -41.43 65.66
CA SER A 246 -19.87 -40.31 66.54
C SER A 246 -19.73 -38.95 65.87
N ASN A 247 -19.41 -38.94 64.56
CA ASN A 247 -19.02 -37.75 63.78
C ASN A 247 -17.77 -37.06 64.32
N THR A 248 -16.87 -37.81 64.97
CA THR A 248 -15.56 -37.30 65.38
C THR A 248 -14.53 -37.64 64.31
N CYS A 249 -13.90 -36.62 63.74
CA CYS A 249 -12.81 -36.79 62.78
C CYS A 249 -11.61 -37.51 63.40
N PHE A 250 -11.12 -38.55 62.72
CA PHE A 250 -10.09 -39.47 63.19
C PHE A 250 -10.40 -40.10 64.56
N GLY A 251 -11.69 -40.21 64.88
CA GLY A 251 -12.14 -40.83 66.13
C GLY A 251 -12.06 -42.36 66.07
N SER A 252 -12.25 -42.99 67.23
CA SER A 252 -12.13 -44.44 67.38
C SER A 252 -13.47 -45.14 67.62
N ALA A 253 -14.59 -44.42 67.54
CA ALA A 253 -15.92 -45.01 67.72
C ALA A 253 -16.36 -45.81 66.49
N PHE A 254 -16.92 -47.00 66.67
CA PHE A 254 -17.37 -47.87 65.58
C PHE A 254 -18.78 -48.40 65.85
N LEU A 255 -19.46 -48.83 64.79
CA LEU A 255 -20.76 -49.49 64.92
C LEU A 255 -20.56 -50.91 65.45
N ASP A 256 -21.20 -51.24 66.57
CA ASP A 256 -21.24 -52.61 67.10
C ASP A 256 -22.20 -53.52 66.32
N GLU A 257 -22.37 -54.77 66.78
CA GLU A 257 -23.22 -55.77 66.11
C GLU A 257 -24.70 -55.36 66.03
N CYS A 258 -25.15 -54.45 66.90
CA CYS A 258 -26.50 -53.90 66.91
C CYS A 258 -26.64 -52.64 66.05
N GLY A 259 -25.54 -52.15 65.46
CA GLY A 259 -25.51 -50.89 64.71
C GLY A 259 -25.53 -49.65 65.61
N VAL A 260 -25.16 -49.79 66.90
CA VAL A 260 -25.01 -48.68 67.83
C VAL A 260 -23.56 -48.21 67.84
N CYS A 261 -23.36 -46.90 67.92
CA CYS A 261 -22.02 -46.32 67.92
C CYS A 261 -21.34 -46.48 69.29
N SER A 262 -20.30 -47.32 69.35
CA SER A 262 -19.64 -47.78 70.57
C SER A 262 -18.13 -47.48 70.58
N GLY A 263 -17.55 -47.28 71.75
CA GLY A 263 -16.12 -46.97 71.93
C GLY A 263 -15.76 -45.48 71.72
N GLY A 264 -14.48 -45.14 71.91
CA GLY A 264 -14.02 -43.75 71.82
C GLY A 264 -14.68 -42.84 72.86
N ASN A 265 -15.33 -41.77 72.39
CA ASN A 265 -16.02 -40.77 73.24
C ASN A 265 -17.53 -41.00 73.39
N THR A 266 -18.10 -42.13 72.92
CA THR A 266 -19.57 -42.31 72.86
C THR A 266 -20.22 -42.68 74.19
N GLU A 267 -19.45 -42.79 75.28
CA GLU A 267 -19.88 -43.29 76.60
C GLU A 267 -20.53 -44.70 76.57
N HIS A 268 -20.58 -45.35 75.39
CA HIS A 268 -21.16 -46.66 75.15
C HIS A 268 -20.06 -47.71 75.02
N ILE A 269 -20.17 -48.80 75.78
CA ILE A 269 -19.20 -49.91 75.78
C ILE A 269 -19.70 -50.97 74.79
N GLU A 270 -18.80 -51.49 73.96
CA GLU A 270 -19.14 -52.50 72.95
C GLU A 270 -19.83 -53.73 73.56
N ASN A 271 -20.94 -54.18 72.94
CA ASN A 271 -21.69 -55.39 73.30
C ASN A 271 -22.08 -55.46 74.79
N SER A 272 -22.40 -54.31 75.40
CA SER A 272 -22.80 -54.20 76.81
C SER A 272 -24.30 -54.48 77.07
N ASP A 273 -25.01 -54.94 76.04
CA ASP A 273 -26.46 -55.04 75.93
C ASP A 273 -26.96 -56.49 76.05
#